data_AF-G6YHC1-F1
#
_entry.id   AF-G6YHC1-F1
#
_cell.length_a   1.000
_cell.length_b   1.000
_cell.length_c   1.000
_cell.angle_alpha   90.00
_cell.angle_beta   90.00
_cell.angle_gamma   90.00
#
_symmetry.space_group_name_H-M   'P 1'
#
loop_
_entity.id
_entity.type
_entity.pdbx_description
1 polymer ?
#
loop_
_entity_poly.entity_id
_entity_poly.type
_entity_poly.pdbx_seq_one_letter_code
_entity_poly.pdbx_strand_id
1 'polypeptide(L)'
;MDIFELYDLATWYKTYLKPMRALYTELHTATNNNATQPTKMPIEAHLSPLVQFLSEIAMGQLSLQQLALLRDLEVQGLVGPEGARWIESIVRAEAYDPATTNQNVADAIEAITAAGQKLSGYTAAVDQLGLDRAEVSDEDGRITVRIGFRNDASIRNVKDWKTSADDWYQIVRGLAMMSKEAPEDAKVIGASTGSVILVLSVTYAVSRLLATIA
;
A
#
# COMPACT_ATOMS: atom_id res chain seq x y z
N MET A 1 -5.63 -1.57 -11.10
CA MET A 1 -5.93 -2.40 -9.92
C MET A 1 -7.16 -3.19 -10.24
N ASP A 2 -7.12 -4.52 -10.08
CA ASP A 2 -8.32 -5.33 -10.27
C ASP A 2 -9.28 -5.20 -9.08
N ILE A 3 -10.52 -5.65 -9.26
CA ILE A 3 -11.58 -5.54 -8.25
C ILE A 3 -11.20 -6.26 -6.95
N PHE A 4 -10.66 -7.47 -7.03
CA PHE A 4 -10.26 -8.25 -5.86
C PHE A 4 -8.99 -7.69 -5.21
N GLU A 5 -8.10 -7.06 -5.97
CA GLU A 5 -6.94 -6.34 -5.40
C GLU A 5 -7.38 -5.11 -4.57
N LEU A 6 -8.40 -4.37 -5.04
CA LEU A 6 -9.01 -3.28 -4.25
C LEU A 6 -9.78 -3.83 -3.04
N TYR A 7 -10.46 -4.97 -3.20
CA TYR A 7 -11.16 -5.64 -2.11
C TYR A 7 -10.19 -6.10 -1.00
N ASP A 8 -9.06 -6.67 -1.40
CA ASP A 8 -7.99 -7.09 -0.49
C ASP A 8 -7.44 -5.89 0.29
N LEU A 9 -7.18 -4.75 -0.39
CA LEU A 9 -6.76 -3.51 0.28
C LEU A 9 -7.81 -3.00 1.27
N ALA A 10 -9.08 -3.00 0.86
CA ALA A 10 -10.14 -2.49 1.70
C ALA A 10 -10.34 -3.35 2.95
N THR A 11 -10.24 -4.67 2.81
CA THR A 11 -10.27 -5.64 3.91
C THR A 11 -9.06 -5.48 4.84
N TRP A 12 -7.87 -5.32 4.25
CA TRP A 12 -6.64 -5.01 4.98
C TRP A 12 -6.81 -3.73 5.80
N TYR A 13 -7.25 -2.64 5.18
CA TYR A 13 -7.42 -1.34 5.85
C TYR A 13 -8.44 -1.41 6.98
N LYS A 14 -9.56 -2.11 6.75
CA LYS A 14 -10.62 -2.32 7.75
C LYS A 14 -10.12 -3.03 9.00
N THR A 15 -9.17 -3.96 8.86
CA THR A 15 -8.54 -4.67 9.98
C THR A 15 -7.84 -3.71 10.95
N TYR A 16 -7.15 -2.69 10.41
CA TYR A 16 -6.39 -1.74 11.22
C TYR A 16 -7.18 -0.47 11.59
N LEU A 17 -8.24 -0.12 10.84
CA LEU A 17 -8.94 1.15 10.98
C LEU A 17 -9.43 1.43 12.41
N LYS A 18 -10.13 0.47 13.04
CA LYS A 18 -10.69 0.66 14.38
C LYS A 18 -9.62 0.90 15.44
N PRO A 19 -8.59 0.04 15.62
CA PRO A 19 -7.54 0.26 16.60
C PRO A 19 -6.72 1.53 16.28
N MET A 20 -6.39 1.76 15.01
CA MET A 20 -5.65 2.96 14.58
C MET A 20 -6.38 4.24 14.98
N ARG A 21 -7.67 4.35 14.65
CA ARG A 21 -8.48 5.52 14.98
C ARG A 21 -8.58 5.73 16.50
N ALA A 22 -8.69 4.66 17.28
CA ALA A 22 -8.73 4.77 18.74
C ALA A 22 -7.45 5.41 19.28
N LEU A 23 -6.28 4.92 18.86
CA LEU A 23 -4.98 5.43 19.30
C LEU A 23 -4.73 6.88 18.86
N TYR A 24 -5.11 7.24 17.63
CA TYR A 24 -5.08 8.63 17.18
C TYR A 24 -6.00 9.53 18.01
N THR A 25 -7.21 9.08 18.34
CA THR A 25 -8.15 9.84 19.19
C THR A 25 -7.63 10.02 20.62
N GLU A 26 -6.94 9.02 21.17
CA GLU A 26 -6.28 9.12 22.48
C GLU A 26 -5.18 10.19 22.46
N LEU A 27 -4.32 10.19 21.44
CA LEU A 27 -3.30 11.22 21.25
C LEU A 27 -3.93 12.61 21.03
N HIS A 28 -4.99 12.70 20.23
CA HIS A 28 -5.74 13.94 20.03
C HIS A 28 -6.30 14.48 21.35
N THR A 29 -6.82 13.62 22.22
CA THR A 29 -7.34 14.03 23.53
C THR A 29 -6.24 14.64 24.41
N ALA A 30 -5.06 14.03 24.43
CA ALA A 30 -3.92 14.53 25.20
C ALA A 30 -3.35 15.85 24.63
N THR A 31 -3.22 15.94 23.30
CA THR A 31 -2.73 17.16 22.62
C THR A 31 -3.74 18.32 22.75
N ASN A 32 -5.05 18.06 22.64
CA ASN A 32 -6.10 19.05 22.89
C ASN A 32 -6.10 19.56 24.33
N ASN A 33 -5.92 18.66 25.31
CA ASN A 33 -5.77 19.07 26.70
C ASN A 33 -4.56 20.01 26.84
N ASN A 34 -3.43 19.63 26.26
CA ASN A 34 -2.22 20.46 26.29
C ASN A 34 -2.34 21.77 25.52
N ALA A 35 -3.23 21.88 24.54
CA ALA A 35 -3.52 23.12 23.83
C ALA A 35 -4.46 24.04 24.63
N THR A 36 -5.43 23.49 25.36
CA THR A 36 -6.56 24.27 25.91
C THR A 36 -6.56 24.42 27.43
N GLN A 37 -5.95 23.49 28.16
CA GLN A 37 -6.01 23.46 29.63
C GLN A 37 -4.69 23.93 30.27
N PRO A 38 -4.75 24.51 31.48
CA PRO A 38 -3.56 24.86 32.26
C PRO A 38 -2.77 23.62 32.72
N THR A 39 -3.48 22.56 33.14
CA THR A 39 -2.87 21.32 33.63
C THR A 39 -2.52 20.41 32.46
N LYS A 40 -1.23 20.21 32.20
CA LYS A 40 -0.77 19.41 31.05
C LYS A 40 -0.83 17.91 31.34
N MET A 41 -1.19 17.14 30.32
CA MET A 41 -1.13 15.68 30.29
C MET A 41 0.19 15.19 29.68
N PRO A 42 0.75 14.06 30.17
CA PRO A 42 1.93 13.46 29.59
C PRO A 42 1.63 12.87 28.22
N ILE A 43 2.26 13.40 27.16
CA ILE A 43 1.99 12.97 25.78
C ILE A 43 2.57 11.58 25.48
N GLU A 44 3.74 11.28 26.05
CA GLU A 44 4.48 10.03 25.79
C GLU A 44 3.62 8.78 26.03
N ALA A 45 2.77 8.80 27.06
CA ALA A 45 1.88 7.69 27.38
C ALA A 45 0.83 7.39 26.28
N HIS A 46 0.53 8.36 25.41
CA HIS A 46 -0.40 8.24 24.29
C HIS A 46 0.32 8.11 22.94
N LEU A 47 1.49 8.74 22.80
CA LEU A 47 2.31 8.65 21.60
C LEU A 47 2.88 7.25 21.41
N SER A 48 3.51 6.67 22.44
CA SER A 48 4.27 5.42 22.29
C SER A 48 3.41 4.23 21.84
N PRO A 49 2.18 4.03 22.36
CA PRO A 49 1.28 2.99 21.85
C PRO A 49 0.89 3.20 20.37
N LEU A 50 0.65 4.45 19.95
CA LEU A 50 0.33 4.78 18.56
C LEU A 50 1.52 4.49 17.64
N VAL A 51 2.72 4.94 18.01
CA VAL A 51 3.97 4.72 17.25
C VAL A 51 4.27 3.23 17.13
N GLN A 52 4.15 2.48 18.21
CA GLN A 52 4.34 1.04 18.21
C GLN A 52 3.35 0.36 17.26
N PHE A 53 2.05 0.65 17.42
CA PHE A 53 1.01 0.06 16.57
C PHE A 53 1.25 0.35 15.09
N LEU A 54 1.54 1.61 14.73
CA LEU A 54 1.81 2.00 13.34
C LEU A 54 3.06 1.31 12.78
N SER A 55 4.11 1.13 13.59
CA SER A 55 5.35 0.47 13.17
C SER A 55 5.17 -1.03 12.90
N GLU A 56 4.19 -1.67 13.54
CA GLU A 56 3.88 -3.09 13.40
C GLU A 56 2.97 -3.41 12.19
N ILE A 57 2.36 -2.38 11.56
CA ILE A 57 1.53 -2.59 10.37
C ILE A 57 2.40 -3.06 9.20
N ALA A 58 2.13 -4.27 8.72
CA ALA A 58 2.85 -4.89 7.62
C ALA A 58 2.48 -4.27 6.26
N MET A 59 3.05 -3.11 5.94
CA MET A 59 2.87 -2.42 4.64
C MET A 59 3.48 -3.20 3.47
N GLY A 60 4.45 -4.08 3.72
CA GLY A 60 5.14 -4.87 2.69
C GLY A 60 4.28 -5.91 1.98
N GLN A 61 3.08 -6.21 2.49
CA GLN A 61 2.11 -7.09 1.82
C GLN A 61 1.27 -6.35 0.75
N LEU A 62 1.35 -5.01 0.71
CA LEU A 62 0.58 -4.21 -0.22
C LEU A 62 1.29 -4.08 -1.57
N SER A 63 0.52 -4.19 -2.65
CA SER A 63 1.02 -3.97 -4.01
C SER A 63 1.33 -2.48 -4.25
N LEU A 64 2.13 -2.19 -5.28
CA LEU A 64 2.44 -0.82 -5.69
C LEU A 64 1.17 -0.01 -6.02
N GLN A 65 0.14 -0.66 -6.55
CA GLN A 65 -1.13 0.00 -6.90
C GLN A 65 -1.97 0.29 -5.66
N GLN A 66 -1.95 -0.62 -4.67
CA GLN A 66 -2.59 -0.42 -3.38
C GLN A 66 -1.92 0.73 -2.61
N LEU A 67 -0.58 0.78 -2.59
CA LEU A 67 0.17 1.89 -2.02
C LEU A 67 -0.12 3.21 -2.74
N ALA A 68 -0.20 3.19 -4.07
CA ALA A 68 -0.59 4.38 -4.85
C ALA A 68 -2.00 4.86 -4.49
N LEU A 69 -2.97 3.96 -4.32
CA LEU A 69 -4.31 4.36 -3.89
C LEU A 69 -4.30 4.95 -2.47
N LEU A 70 -3.54 4.39 -1.53
CA LEU A 70 -3.41 4.99 -0.19
C LEU A 70 -2.83 6.41 -0.25
N ARG A 71 -1.95 6.69 -1.22
CA ARG A 71 -1.42 8.03 -1.47
C ARG A 71 -2.49 8.96 -2.04
N ASP A 72 -3.25 8.49 -3.02
CA ASP A 72 -4.33 9.26 -3.64
C ASP A 72 -5.51 9.52 -2.67
N LEU A 73 -5.64 8.66 -1.64
CA LEU A 73 -6.52 8.86 -0.49
C LEU A 73 -5.89 9.70 0.63
N GLU A 74 -4.67 10.20 0.45
CA GLU A 74 -3.91 11.05 1.38
C GLU A 74 -3.65 10.40 2.75
N VAL A 75 -3.67 9.07 2.83
CA VAL A 75 -3.46 8.31 4.07
C VAL A 75 -2.16 7.52 4.11
N GLN A 76 -1.44 7.38 2.99
CA GLN A 76 -0.17 6.61 2.96
C GLN A 76 0.82 7.10 4.04
N GLY A 77 0.99 8.41 4.19
CA GLY A 77 1.89 9.00 5.18
C GLY A 77 1.37 9.01 6.62
N LEU A 78 0.14 8.55 6.86
CA LEU A 78 -0.52 8.52 8.17
C LEU A 78 -0.63 7.10 8.75
N VAL A 79 -0.32 6.09 7.94
CA VAL A 79 -0.39 4.67 8.31
C VAL A 79 0.98 4.02 8.21
N GLY A 80 1.16 2.91 8.92
CA GLY A 80 2.41 2.16 8.86
C GLY A 80 3.63 2.88 9.44
N PRO A 81 4.84 2.38 9.16
CA PRO A 81 6.09 2.97 9.64
C PRO A 81 6.35 4.40 9.16
N GLU A 82 5.70 4.85 8.09
CA GLU A 82 5.76 6.25 7.66
C GLU A 82 4.89 7.14 8.56
N GLY A 83 3.66 6.72 8.86
CA GLY A 83 2.80 7.36 9.85
C GLY A 83 3.44 7.46 11.23
N ALA A 84 4.11 6.40 11.68
CA ALA A 84 4.86 6.40 12.94
C ALA A 84 5.92 7.51 12.99
N ARG A 85 6.74 7.62 11.94
CA ARG A 85 7.77 8.66 11.83
C ARG A 85 7.17 10.06 11.73
N TRP A 86 6.08 10.21 10.97
CA TRP A 86 5.39 11.49 10.84
C TRP A 86 4.84 11.97 12.19
N ILE A 87 4.14 11.12 12.94
CA ILE A 87 3.57 11.52 14.23
C ILE A 87 4.65 11.83 15.26
N GLU A 88 5.75 11.06 15.28
CA GLU A 88 6.90 11.39 16.13
C GLU A 88 7.52 12.74 15.74
N SER A 89 7.61 13.05 14.45
CA SER A 89 8.22 14.31 13.99
C SER A 89 7.46 15.55 14.43
N ILE A 90 6.12 15.48 14.52
CA ILE A 90 5.30 16.63 14.94
C ILE A 90 5.20 16.72 16.47
N VAL A 91 5.21 15.59 17.18
CA VAL A 91 5.10 15.56 18.66
C VAL A 91 6.45 15.80 19.36
N ARG A 92 7.56 15.28 18.80
CA ARG A 92 8.91 15.42 19.37
C ARG A 92 9.71 16.56 18.74
N ALA A 93 9.05 17.47 18.03
CA ALA A 93 9.70 18.64 17.44
C ALA A 93 10.41 19.49 18.52
N GLU A 94 11.58 20.05 18.19
CA GLU A 94 12.33 20.94 19.11
C GLU A 94 11.49 22.13 19.59
N ALA A 95 10.62 22.65 18.71
CA ALA A 95 9.63 23.68 19.01
C ALA A 95 8.22 23.09 19.05
N TYR A 96 7.97 22.17 19.99
CA TYR A 96 6.67 21.54 20.15
C TYR A 96 5.55 22.58 20.40
N ASP A 97 4.58 22.64 19.49
CA ASP A 97 3.37 23.46 19.61
C ASP A 97 2.14 22.54 19.77
N PRO A 98 1.53 22.50 20.97
CA PRO A 98 0.34 21.69 21.22
C PRO A 98 -0.86 22.04 20.31
N ALA A 99 -1.03 23.30 19.92
CA ALA A 99 -2.17 23.72 19.12
C ALA A 99 -2.03 23.21 17.67
N THR A 100 -0.89 23.46 17.03
CA THR A 100 -0.60 22.94 15.69
C THR A 100 -0.57 21.42 15.67
N THR A 101 0.03 20.78 16.69
CA THR A 101 0.03 19.31 16.79
C THR A 101 -1.38 18.78 16.90
N ASN A 102 -2.23 19.36 17.75
CA ASN A 102 -3.62 18.94 17.89
C ASN A 102 -4.37 19.01 16.57
N GLN A 103 -4.21 20.11 15.81
CA GLN A 103 -4.84 20.26 14.50
C GLN A 103 -4.36 19.18 13.52
N ASN A 104 -3.04 18.98 13.42
CA ASN A 104 -2.47 17.94 12.54
C ASN A 104 -2.99 16.53 12.87
N VAL A 105 -3.15 16.22 14.15
CA VAL A 105 -3.71 14.93 14.59
C VAL A 105 -5.21 14.83 14.24
N ALA A 106 -5.96 15.92 14.38
CA ALA A 106 -7.37 15.97 13.99
C ALA A 106 -7.55 15.74 12.47
N ASP A 107 -6.75 16.41 11.66
CA ASP A 107 -6.75 16.26 10.20
C ASP A 107 -6.42 14.82 9.79
N ALA A 108 -5.45 14.19 10.48
CA ALA A 108 -5.12 12.78 10.26
C ALA A 108 -6.28 11.84 10.59
N ILE A 109 -7.01 12.08 11.69
CA ILE A 109 -8.20 11.30 12.05
C ILE A 109 -9.28 11.42 10.96
N GLU A 110 -9.49 12.63 10.42
CA GLU A 110 -10.45 12.88 9.35
C GLU A 110 -10.06 12.10 8.09
N ALA A 111 -8.82 12.24 7.62
CA ALA A 111 -8.31 11.54 6.44
C ALA A 111 -8.42 10.02 6.59
N ILE A 112 -7.98 9.47 7.73
CA ILE A 112 -8.06 8.04 8.05
C ILE A 112 -9.50 7.54 8.00
N THR A 113 -10.44 8.32 8.56
CA THR A 113 -11.85 7.96 8.62
C THR A 113 -12.51 8.04 7.25
N ALA A 114 -12.22 9.08 6.48
CA ALA A 114 -12.74 9.25 5.12
C ALA A 114 -12.27 8.14 4.18
N ALA A 115 -10.98 7.78 4.22
CA ALA A 115 -10.45 6.65 3.48
C ALA A 115 -11.12 5.33 3.90
N GLY A 116 -11.31 5.13 5.21
CA GLY A 116 -12.00 3.95 5.75
C GLY A 116 -13.44 3.83 5.29
N GLN A 117 -14.18 4.94 5.20
CA GLN A 117 -15.54 4.97 4.67
C GLN A 117 -15.58 4.63 3.19
N LYS A 118 -14.70 5.23 2.37
CA LYS A 118 -14.60 4.93 0.93
C LYS A 118 -14.32 3.44 0.68
N LEU A 119 -13.32 2.89 1.37
CA LEU A 119 -12.93 1.48 1.24
C LEU A 119 -14.02 0.52 1.76
N SER A 120 -14.68 0.85 2.88
CA SER A 120 -15.78 0.03 3.40
C SER A 120 -17.01 0.04 2.48
N GLY A 121 -17.32 1.18 1.86
CA GLY A 121 -18.37 1.30 0.85
C GLY A 121 -18.09 0.43 -0.37
N TYR A 122 -16.82 0.35 -0.78
CA TYR A 122 -16.39 -0.55 -1.84
C TYR A 122 -16.61 -2.03 -1.49
N THR A 123 -16.15 -2.50 -0.32
CA THR A 123 -16.34 -3.91 0.08
C THR A 123 -17.83 -4.26 0.14
N ALA A 124 -18.66 -3.37 0.69
CA ALA A 124 -20.10 -3.61 0.78
C ALA A 124 -20.76 -3.73 -0.60
N ALA A 125 -20.33 -2.94 -1.59
CA ALA A 125 -20.83 -3.02 -2.96
C ALA A 125 -20.43 -4.34 -3.63
N VAL A 126 -19.17 -4.77 -3.47
CA VAL A 126 -18.70 -6.06 -4.01
C VAL A 126 -19.44 -7.23 -3.37
N ASP A 127 -19.58 -7.23 -2.05
CA ASP A 127 -20.30 -8.27 -1.30
C ASP A 127 -21.76 -8.39 -1.76
N GLN A 128 -22.43 -7.26 -2.03
CA GLN A 128 -23.81 -7.23 -2.52
C GLN A 128 -23.96 -7.81 -3.94
N LEU A 129 -22.92 -7.70 -4.77
CA LEU A 129 -22.92 -8.24 -6.13
C LEU A 129 -22.63 -9.74 -6.16
N GLY A 130 -22.19 -10.35 -5.05
CA GLY A 130 -21.89 -11.78 -4.98
C GLY A 130 -20.76 -12.22 -5.90
N LEU A 131 -19.80 -11.34 -6.19
CA LEU A 131 -18.66 -11.65 -7.05
C LEU A 131 -17.73 -12.64 -6.35
N ASP A 132 -17.56 -13.84 -6.93
CA ASP A 132 -16.65 -14.85 -6.41
C ASP A 132 -15.26 -14.75 -7.07
N ARG A 133 -14.20 -14.81 -6.25
CA ARG A 133 -12.80 -14.74 -6.69
C ARG A 133 -12.41 -15.97 -7.52
N ALA A 134 -13.06 -17.11 -7.26
CA ALA A 134 -12.79 -18.37 -7.95
C ALA A 134 -13.11 -18.32 -9.46
N GLU A 135 -14.01 -17.43 -9.89
CA GLU A 135 -14.37 -17.28 -11.31
C GLU A 135 -13.32 -16.50 -12.13
N VAL A 136 -12.30 -15.92 -11.48
CA VAL A 136 -11.33 -15.00 -12.11
C VAL A 136 -9.88 -15.49 -11.99
N SER A 137 -9.58 -16.58 -11.28
CA SER A 137 -8.21 -17.11 -11.20
C SER A 137 -7.84 -17.96 -12.42
N ASP A 138 -6.69 -17.69 -13.04
CA ASP A 138 -6.08 -18.57 -14.05
C ASP A 138 -5.95 -20.00 -13.48
N GLU A 139 -6.55 -20.97 -14.17
CA GLU A 139 -6.73 -22.37 -13.76
C GLU A 139 -5.42 -23.18 -13.58
N ASP A 140 -4.25 -22.61 -13.87
CA ASP A 140 -3.02 -23.37 -14.12
C ASP A 140 -1.99 -23.40 -12.95
N GLY A 141 -2.35 -22.93 -11.75
CA GLY A 141 -1.43 -22.95 -10.60
C GLY A 141 -0.20 -22.04 -10.75
N ARG A 142 -0.29 -21.02 -11.61
CA ARG A 142 0.76 -20.04 -11.89
C ARG A 142 0.63 -18.81 -10.98
N ILE A 143 1.74 -18.18 -10.66
CA ILE A 143 1.82 -16.98 -9.82
C ILE A 143 1.83 -15.74 -10.70
N THR A 144 0.98 -14.77 -10.37
CA THR A 144 0.97 -13.48 -11.05
C THR A 144 2.03 -12.54 -10.46
N VAL A 145 2.94 -12.05 -11.29
CA VAL A 145 3.94 -11.02 -10.97
C VAL A 145 3.56 -9.72 -11.66
N ARG A 146 3.51 -8.62 -10.89
CA ARG A 146 3.28 -7.27 -11.43
C ARG A 146 4.56 -6.44 -11.34
N ILE A 147 5.00 -5.91 -12.47
CA ILE A 147 6.23 -5.11 -12.56
C ILE A 147 5.86 -3.70 -12.95
N GLY A 148 6.16 -2.72 -12.09
CA GLY A 148 6.00 -1.30 -12.41
C GLY A 148 7.35 -0.64 -12.66
N PHE A 149 7.50 0.08 -13.76
CA PHE A 149 8.71 0.87 -14.02
C PHE A 149 8.65 2.21 -13.30
N ARG A 150 9.73 2.61 -12.62
CA ARG A 150 9.90 3.97 -12.11
C ARG A 150 10.59 4.82 -13.16
N ASN A 151 9.99 5.97 -13.52
CA ASN A 151 10.53 7.09 -14.34
C ASN A 151 11.29 6.70 -15.63
N ASP A 152 10.92 7.33 -16.76
CA ASP A 152 11.53 7.19 -18.11
C ASP A 152 11.31 5.90 -18.91
N ALA A 153 10.70 4.84 -18.36
CA ALA A 153 10.18 3.72 -19.18
C ALA A 153 8.84 4.07 -19.88
N SER A 154 8.68 5.32 -20.31
CA SER A 154 7.57 5.70 -21.16
C SER A 154 7.81 5.04 -22.52
N ILE A 155 6.97 4.08 -22.89
CA ILE A 155 6.88 3.64 -24.28
C ILE A 155 6.26 4.83 -25.04
N ARG A 156 7.09 5.68 -25.66
CA ARG A 156 6.60 6.86 -26.40
C ARG A 156 6.19 6.50 -27.81
N ASN A 157 6.69 5.37 -28.32
CA ASN A 157 6.45 4.88 -29.66
C ASN A 157 6.67 3.35 -29.75
N VAL A 158 6.38 2.77 -30.92
CA VAL A 158 6.49 1.33 -31.20
C VAL A 158 7.93 0.80 -31.10
N LYS A 159 8.95 1.63 -31.37
CA LYS A 159 10.35 1.24 -31.23
C LYS A 159 10.72 1.05 -29.76
N ASP A 160 10.30 1.97 -28.90
CA ASP A 160 10.51 1.87 -27.45
C ASP A 160 9.84 0.59 -26.90
N TRP A 161 8.64 0.28 -27.38
CA TRP A 161 7.94 -0.95 -27.03
C TRP A 161 8.74 -2.20 -27.42
N LYS A 162 9.25 -2.25 -28.65
CA LYS A 162 10.07 -3.36 -29.12
C LYS A 162 11.32 -3.54 -28.26
N THR A 163 12.05 -2.47 -27.98
CA THR A 163 13.25 -2.52 -27.14
C THR A 163 12.91 -3.02 -25.73
N SER A 164 11.86 -2.49 -25.11
CA SER A 164 11.40 -2.97 -23.81
C SER A 164 11.01 -4.46 -23.85
N ALA A 165 10.30 -4.90 -24.89
CA ALA A 165 9.94 -6.30 -25.05
C ALA A 165 11.16 -7.21 -25.20
N ASP A 166 12.18 -6.79 -25.96
CA ASP A 166 13.45 -7.52 -26.11
C ASP A 166 14.20 -7.62 -24.77
N ASP A 167 14.29 -6.52 -24.02
CA ASP A 167 14.91 -6.50 -22.69
C ASP A 167 14.19 -7.46 -21.73
N TRP A 168 12.86 -7.44 -21.72
CA TRP A 168 12.05 -8.34 -20.90
C TRP A 168 12.21 -9.80 -21.28
N TYR A 169 12.25 -10.08 -22.58
CA TYR A 169 12.53 -11.42 -23.06
C TYR A 169 13.87 -11.91 -22.51
N GLN A 170 14.92 -11.09 -22.51
CA GLN A 170 16.22 -11.48 -21.94
C GLN A 170 16.16 -11.70 -20.42
N ILE A 171 15.46 -10.84 -19.68
CA ILE A 171 15.30 -10.98 -18.21
C ILE A 171 14.56 -12.28 -17.88
N VAL A 172 13.38 -12.48 -18.47
CA VAL A 172 12.56 -13.67 -18.26
C VAL A 172 13.31 -14.93 -18.68
N ARG A 173 14.00 -14.89 -19.82
CA ARG A 173 14.83 -16.00 -20.29
C ARG A 173 15.95 -16.33 -19.30
N GLY A 174 16.65 -15.33 -18.77
CA GLY A 174 17.68 -15.51 -17.75
C GLY A 174 17.14 -16.22 -16.51
N LEU A 175 16.00 -15.76 -15.99
CA LEU A 175 15.34 -16.33 -14.82
C LEU A 175 14.81 -17.75 -15.06
N ALA A 176 14.19 -17.99 -16.22
CA ALA A 176 13.69 -19.31 -16.61
C ALA A 176 14.83 -20.33 -16.70
N MET A 177 15.95 -19.97 -17.35
CA MET A 177 17.13 -20.83 -17.43
C MET A 177 17.71 -21.18 -16.05
N MET A 178 17.71 -20.24 -15.11
CA MET A 178 18.14 -20.49 -13.72
C MET A 178 17.22 -21.47 -12.99
N SER A 179 15.92 -21.43 -13.30
CA SER A 179 14.89 -22.34 -12.76
C SER A 179 14.75 -23.66 -13.53
N LYS A 180 15.53 -23.88 -14.60
CA LYS A 180 15.41 -25.02 -15.54
C LYS A 180 14.06 -25.08 -16.26
N GLU A 181 13.47 -23.92 -16.52
CA GLU A 181 12.20 -23.76 -17.23
C GLU A 181 12.40 -23.09 -18.59
N ALA A 182 11.43 -23.23 -19.48
CA ALA A 182 11.47 -22.58 -20.79
C ALA A 182 10.99 -21.12 -20.67
N PRO A 183 11.62 -20.15 -21.34
CA PRO A 183 11.15 -18.76 -21.33
C PRO A 183 9.70 -18.64 -21.81
N GLU A 184 9.26 -19.54 -22.70
CA GLU A 184 7.91 -19.64 -23.25
C GLU A 184 6.87 -20.07 -22.19
N ASP A 185 7.32 -20.57 -21.04
CA ASP A 185 6.45 -20.89 -19.91
C ASP A 185 5.94 -19.62 -19.20
N ALA A 186 6.55 -18.45 -19.42
CA ALA A 186 6.06 -17.19 -18.88
C ALA A 186 5.01 -16.55 -19.81
N LYS A 187 3.81 -16.30 -19.29
CA LYS A 187 2.71 -15.71 -20.07
C LYS A 187 2.49 -14.24 -19.69
N VAL A 188 2.48 -13.35 -20.68
CA VAL A 188 2.01 -11.97 -20.49
C VAL A 188 0.49 -11.98 -20.50
N ILE A 189 -0.14 -11.62 -19.36
CA ILE A 189 -1.61 -11.63 -19.22
C ILE A 189 -2.22 -10.22 -19.25
N GLY A 190 -1.40 -9.16 -19.24
CA GLY A 190 -1.87 -7.79 -19.45
C GLY A 190 -0.76 -6.74 -19.42
N ALA A 191 -1.07 -5.56 -19.96
CA ALA A 191 -0.26 -4.35 -19.89
C ALA A 191 -1.18 -3.11 -19.74
N SER A 192 -0.87 -2.21 -18.79
CA SER A 192 -1.64 -0.97 -18.59
C SER A 192 -0.76 0.29 -18.57
N THR A 193 -1.36 1.44 -18.89
CA THR A 193 -0.67 2.75 -19.00
C THR A 193 -0.71 3.55 -17.70
N GLY A 194 0.47 3.89 -17.19
CA GLY A 194 0.70 4.87 -16.12
C GLY A 194 2.17 4.97 -15.66
N SER A 195 3.12 4.54 -16.49
CA SER A 195 4.23 3.61 -16.16
C SER A 195 3.78 2.19 -16.50
N VAL A 196 4.45 1.52 -17.44
CA VAL A 196 3.99 0.22 -17.95
C VAL A 196 3.90 -0.76 -16.79
N ILE A 197 2.72 -1.29 -16.48
CA ILE A 197 2.61 -2.39 -15.52
C ILE A 197 2.51 -3.67 -16.32
N LEU A 198 3.58 -4.47 -16.33
CA LEU A 198 3.54 -5.82 -16.91
C LEU A 198 2.99 -6.79 -15.87
N VAL A 199 1.94 -7.52 -16.24
CA VAL A 199 1.36 -8.58 -15.43
C VAL A 199 1.74 -9.92 -16.08
N LEU A 200 2.60 -10.67 -15.40
CA LEU A 200 3.15 -11.95 -15.87
C LEU A 200 2.57 -13.09 -15.05
N SER A 201 2.24 -14.22 -15.68
CA SER A 201 1.91 -15.47 -15.02
C SER A 201 3.11 -16.42 -15.13
N VAL A 202 3.76 -16.72 -14.00
CA VAL A 202 5.03 -17.47 -13.91
C VAL A 202 4.96 -18.61 -12.89
N THR A 203 5.89 -19.54 -12.92
CA THR A 203 5.96 -20.65 -11.96
C THR A 203 6.42 -20.19 -10.56
N TYR A 204 6.24 -21.07 -9.56
CA TYR A 204 6.72 -20.83 -8.18
C TYR A 204 8.25 -20.59 -8.12
N ALA A 205 9.04 -21.35 -8.88
CA ALA A 205 10.49 -21.23 -8.88
C ALA A 205 10.93 -19.84 -9.40
N VAL A 206 10.35 -19.38 -10.51
CA VAL A 206 10.65 -18.07 -11.10
C VAL A 206 10.19 -16.93 -10.18
N SER A 207 9.01 -17.05 -9.56
CA SER A 207 8.52 -16.05 -8.60
C SER A 207 9.48 -15.88 -7.41
N ARG A 208 10.07 -16.95 -6.90
CA ARG A 208 11.00 -16.90 -5.77
C ARG A 208 12.29 -16.15 -6.11
N LEU A 209 12.82 -16.34 -7.31
CA LEU A 209 14.02 -15.63 -7.77
C LEU A 209 13.76 -14.13 -7.96
N LEU A 210 12.60 -13.77 -8.53
CA LEU A 210 12.21 -12.37 -8.67
C LEU A 210 12.11 -11.66 -7.31
N ALA A 211 11.56 -12.34 -6.30
CA ALA A 211 11.46 -11.81 -4.94
C ALA A 211 12.81 -11.61 -4.23
N THR A 212 13.89 -12.25 -4.69
CA THR A 212 15.25 -12.05 -4.14
C THR A 212 16.03 -10.90 -4.78
N ILE A 213 15.59 -10.41 -5.95
CA ILE A 213 16.28 -9.36 -6.72
C ILE A 213 15.61 -7.99 -6.50
N ALA A 214 14.31 -7.97 -6.18
CA ALA A 214 13.54 -6.78 -5.84
C ALA A 214 13.78 -6.33 -4.39
#